data_AF-A0A1H1NR79-F1
#
_entry.id   AF-A0A1H1NR79-F1
#
_cell.length_a   1.000
_cell.length_b   1.000
_cell.length_c   1.000
_cell.angle_alpha   90.00
_cell.angle_beta   90.00
_cell.angle_gamma   90.00
#
_symmetry.space_group_name_H-M   'P 1'
#
loop_
_entity.id
_entity.type
_entity.pdbx_description
1 polymer ?
#
loop_
_entity_poly.entity_id
_entity_poly.type
_entity_poly.pdbx_seq_one_letter_code
_entity_poly.pdbx_strand_id
1 'polypeptide(L)'
;MDRCPNFWSVLAEALGLSASRRGFLAYVPWWLFICCALPIGVVFLVRSSLRPQITDGSIATVLSAIAVVAGFFGSVSVATIGQVQRMVAEYPFSSYLRDEKLFDQFLFWPQFTLLLQIALLLASAGMAALTRLFDCDYLNQYLIVVDVGLLIYVCTKTWKLVDLMRQLTWHYEQYNRLYKEYQSGKTEQA
;
A
#
# COMPACT_ATOMS: atom_id res chain seq x y z
N MET A 1 -2.10 -3.92 32.51
CA MET A 1 -2.77 -2.90 31.67
C MET A 1 -2.09 -2.92 30.33
N ASP A 2 -2.62 -3.72 29.41
CA ASP A 2 -2.06 -3.86 28.08
C ASP A 2 -2.29 -2.56 27.32
N ARG A 3 -1.21 -1.79 27.10
CA ARG A 3 -1.26 -0.61 26.25
C ARG A 3 -1.64 -1.08 24.85
N CYS A 4 -2.62 -0.42 24.23
CA CYS A 4 -2.91 -0.62 22.81
C CYS A 4 -1.59 -0.62 22.04
N PRO A 5 -1.34 -1.62 21.18
CA PRO A 5 -0.11 -1.67 20.41
C PRO A 5 -0.02 -0.41 19.54
N ASN A 6 1.05 0.37 19.74
CA ASN A 6 1.28 1.58 18.98
C ASN A 6 1.67 1.19 17.54
N PHE A 7 1.22 1.96 16.54
CA PHE A 7 1.57 1.73 15.14
C PHE A 7 3.08 1.50 14.93
N TRP A 8 3.90 2.29 15.62
CA TRP A 8 5.36 2.19 15.54
C TRP A 8 5.93 0.89 16.13
N SER A 9 5.34 0.34 17.19
CA SER A 9 5.78 -0.94 17.73
C SER A 9 5.38 -2.09 16.81
N VAL A 10 4.17 -2.04 16.24
CA VAL A 10 3.71 -3.04 15.26
C VAL A 10 4.52 -2.97 13.96
N LEU A 11 4.82 -1.75 13.49
CA LEU A 11 5.70 -1.53 12.33
C LEU A 11 7.10 -2.12 12.60
N ALA A 12 7.69 -1.83 13.76
CA ALA A 12 9.00 -2.35 14.12
C ALA A 12 9.02 -3.88 14.19
N GLU A 13 7.96 -4.49 14.72
CA GLU A 13 7.82 -5.93 14.84
C GLU A 13 7.57 -6.60 13.46
N ALA A 14 6.72 -6.01 12.62
CA ALA A 14 6.50 -6.45 11.24
C ALA A 14 7.76 -6.30 10.38
N LEU A 15 8.51 -5.21 10.55
CA LEU A 15 9.82 -5.01 9.92
C LEU A 15 10.85 -6.02 10.43
N GLY A 16 10.87 -6.32 11.73
CA GLY A 16 11.72 -7.34 12.32
C GLY A 16 11.43 -8.75 11.80
N LEU A 17 10.15 -9.11 11.66
CA LEU A 17 9.70 -10.36 11.05
C LEU A 17 10.00 -10.43 9.54
N SER A 18 9.92 -9.29 8.84
CA SER A 18 10.32 -9.21 7.43
C SER A 18 11.85 -9.34 7.27
N ALA A 19 12.61 -8.72 8.17
CA ALA A 19 14.06 -8.77 8.21
C ALA A 19 14.61 -10.16 8.56
N SER A 20 13.93 -10.92 9.43
CA SER A 20 14.33 -12.30 9.73
C SER A 20 14.16 -13.24 8.52
N ARG A 21 13.23 -12.94 7.61
CA ARG A 21 13.02 -13.73 6.37
C ARG A 21 13.81 -13.25 5.15
N ARG A 22 14.06 -11.94 5.01
CA ARG A 22 14.67 -11.33 3.81
C ARG A 22 15.98 -10.58 4.07
N GLY A 23 16.47 -10.56 5.32
CA GLY A 23 17.68 -9.83 5.72
C GLY A 23 17.52 -8.31 5.60
N PHE A 24 18.63 -7.59 5.42
CA PHE A 24 18.66 -6.12 5.31
C PHE A 24 17.81 -5.57 4.15
N LEU A 25 17.58 -6.38 3.12
CA LEU A 25 16.72 -6.07 1.97
C LEU A 25 15.24 -5.89 2.34
N ALA A 26 14.84 -6.24 3.56
CA ALA A 26 13.50 -5.96 4.09
C ALA A 26 13.27 -4.49 4.45
N TYR A 27 14.32 -3.78 4.86
CA TYR A 27 14.24 -2.39 5.34
C TYR A 27 14.25 -1.38 4.19
N VAL A 28 14.94 -1.71 3.10
CA VAL A 28 15.05 -0.83 1.94
C VAL A 28 13.90 -1.14 0.98
N PRO A 29 13.03 -0.17 0.64
CA PRO A 29 11.97 -0.35 -0.35
C PRO A 29 12.60 -0.39 -1.75
N TRP A 30 13.39 -1.41 -2.07
CA TRP A 30 14.11 -1.55 -3.34
C TRP A 30 13.18 -1.50 -4.56
N TRP A 31 11.94 -1.95 -4.41
CA TRP A 31 10.90 -1.77 -5.43
C TRP A 31 10.58 -0.29 -5.70
N LEU A 32 10.59 0.57 -4.69
CA LEU A 32 10.42 2.01 -4.87
C LEU A 32 11.60 2.59 -5.66
N PHE A 33 12.83 2.16 -5.36
CA PHE A 33 14.00 2.56 -6.14
C PHE A 33 13.90 2.11 -7.60
N ILE A 34 13.47 0.87 -7.88
CA ILE A 34 13.26 0.41 -9.26
C ILE A 34 12.17 1.24 -9.94
N CYS A 35 11.04 1.45 -9.27
CA CYS A 35 9.91 2.21 -9.80
C CYS A 35 10.25 3.68 -10.06
N CYS A 36 11.22 4.29 -9.37
CA CYS A 36 11.66 5.66 -9.64
C CYS A 36 12.85 5.70 -10.61
N ALA A 37 13.85 4.82 -10.46
CA ALA A 37 15.07 4.84 -11.26
C ALA A 37 14.86 4.36 -12.70
N LEU A 38 13.98 3.37 -12.92
CA LEU A 38 13.72 2.85 -14.26
C LEU A 38 13.05 3.90 -15.16
N PRO A 39 11.99 4.62 -14.72
CA PRO A 39 11.42 5.70 -15.51
C PRO A 39 12.40 6.86 -15.76
N ILE A 40 13.22 7.25 -14.75
CA ILE A 40 14.28 8.25 -14.93
C ILE A 40 15.29 7.80 -15.99
N GLY A 41 15.70 6.52 -15.97
CA GLY A 41 16.61 5.95 -16.96
C GLY A 41 16.03 5.97 -18.38
N VAL A 42 14.73 5.69 -18.52
CA VAL A 42 14.03 5.80 -19.82
C VAL A 42 14.07 7.25 -20.33
N VAL A 43 13.79 8.24 -19.48
CA VAL A 43 13.87 9.66 -19.86
C VAL A 43 15.29 10.04 -20.27
N PHE A 44 16.30 9.58 -19.53
CA PHE A 44 17.69 9.86 -19.84
C PHE A 44 18.11 9.30 -21.21
N LEU A 45 17.69 8.07 -21.54
CA LEU A 45 18.01 7.41 -22.81
C LEU A 45 17.26 7.99 -24.01
N VAL A 46 15.99 8.40 -23.82
CA VAL A 46 15.14 8.93 -24.89
C VAL A 46 15.26 10.47 -25.02
N ARG A 47 16.06 11.11 -24.15
CA ARG A 47 16.30 12.55 -24.10
C ARG A 47 16.70 13.16 -25.44
N SER A 48 17.45 12.44 -26.29
CA SER A 48 17.86 12.93 -27.60
C SER A 48 16.72 12.97 -28.63
N SER A 49 15.65 12.23 -28.41
CA SER A 49 14.53 12.06 -29.36
C SER A 49 13.26 12.81 -28.92
N LEU A 50 13.10 13.09 -27.62
CA LEU A 50 11.99 13.86 -27.07
C LEU A 50 12.31 15.36 -27.14
N ARG A 51 11.85 16.05 -28.20
CA ARG A 51 11.77 17.51 -28.16
C ARG A 51 10.78 17.92 -27.06
N PRO A 52 11.10 18.89 -26.18
CA PRO A 52 10.18 19.34 -25.15
C PRO A 52 9.05 20.14 -25.83
N GLN A 53 7.93 19.46 -26.12
CA GLN A 53 6.65 20.07 -26.49
C GLN A 53 5.58 19.76 -25.44
N ILE A 54 6.00 19.56 -24.19
CA ILE A 54 5.06 19.42 -23.09
C ILE A 54 4.75 20.84 -22.61
N THR A 55 3.57 21.36 -22.98
CA THR A 55 3.10 22.66 -22.50
C THR A 55 2.72 22.57 -21.01
N ASP A 56 2.88 23.65 -20.25
CA ASP A 56 2.58 23.69 -18.80
C ASP A 56 1.16 23.21 -18.45
N GLY A 57 0.19 23.47 -19.34
CA GLY A 57 -1.18 22.99 -19.20
C GLY A 57 -1.29 21.46 -19.23
N SER A 58 -0.47 20.78 -20.02
CA SER A 58 -0.45 19.33 -20.09
C SER A 58 0.19 18.68 -18.84
N ILE A 59 1.22 19.31 -18.26
CA ILE A 59 1.88 18.85 -17.03
C ILE A 59 0.93 18.89 -15.85
N ALA A 60 0.28 20.04 -15.65
CA ALA A 60 -0.70 20.21 -14.59
C ALA A 60 -1.85 19.20 -14.70
N THR A 61 -2.27 18.90 -15.94
CA THR A 61 -3.33 17.91 -16.21
C THR A 61 -2.90 16.50 -15.80
N VAL A 62 -1.67 16.09 -16.15
CA VAL A 62 -1.14 14.76 -15.79
C VAL A 62 -1.00 14.61 -14.27
N LEU A 63 -0.37 15.58 -13.60
CA LEU A 63 -0.20 15.55 -12.14
C LEU A 63 -1.55 15.57 -11.40
N SER A 64 -2.53 16.33 -11.91
CA SER A 64 -3.89 16.32 -11.36
C SER A 64 -4.58 14.98 -11.56
N ALA A 65 -4.43 14.35 -12.74
CA ALA A 65 -4.97 13.01 -12.99
C ALA A 65 -4.35 11.96 -12.06
N ILE A 66 -3.04 12.01 -11.83
CA ILE A 66 -2.34 11.13 -10.88
C ILE A 66 -2.88 11.34 -9.46
N ALA A 67 -3.05 12.60 -9.03
CA ALA A 67 -3.61 12.91 -7.72
C ALA A 67 -5.05 12.38 -7.53
N VAL A 68 -5.89 12.45 -8.57
CA VAL A 68 -7.26 11.88 -8.55
C VAL A 68 -7.19 10.35 -8.39
N VAL A 69 -6.32 9.68 -9.15
CA VAL A 69 -6.13 8.22 -9.05
C VAL A 69 -5.60 7.83 -7.66
N ALA A 70 -4.67 8.59 -7.11
CA ALA A 70 -4.17 8.39 -5.75
C ALA A 70 -5.30 8.54 -4.71
N GLY A 71 -6.18 9.55 -4.87
CA GLY A 71 -7.37 9.73 -4.04
C GLY A 71 -8.35 8.57 -4.13
N PHE A 72 -8.57 8.03 -5.33
CA PHE A 72 -9.40 6.83 -5.54
C PHE A 72 -8.81 5.61 -4.83
N PHE A 73 -7.50 5.36 -4.93
CA PHE A 73 -6.89 4.27 -4.16
C PHE A 73 -6.92 4.50 -2.65
N GLY A 74 -6.82 5.76 -2.23
CA GLY A 74 -7.06 6.21 -0.85
C GLY A 74 -8.39 5.70 -0.30
N SER A 75 -9.48 5.96 -1.02
CA SER A 75 -10.83 5.55 -0.59
C SER A 75 -10.97 4.04 -0.53
N VAL A 76 -10.39 3.30 -1.48
CA VAL A 76 -10.33 1.83 -1.46
C VAL A 76 -9.63 1.33 -0.20
N SER A 77 -8.48 1.89 0.17
CA SER A 77 -7.77 1.46 1.37
C SER A 77 -8.56 1.75 2.64
N VAL A 78 -9.24 2.89 2.74
CA VAL A 78 -10.11 3.21 3.88
C VAL A 78 -11.28 2.24 3.97
N ALA A 79 -11.92 1.91 2.84
CA ALA A 79 -12.99 0.92 2.81
C ALA A 79 -12.49 -0.46 3.26
N THR A 80 -11.32 -0.89 2.78
CA THR A 80 -10.67 -2.13 3.19
C THR A 80 -10.31 -2.13 4.67
N ILE A 81 -9.75 -1.03 5.21
CA ILE A 81 -9.47 -0.89 6.66
C ILE A 81 -10.76 -1.14 7.45
N GLY A 82 -11.86 -0.49 7.06
CA GLY A 82 -13.13 -0.64 7.76
C GLY A 82 -13.66 -2.08 7.73
N GLN A 83 -13.51 -2.79 6.61
CA GLN A 83 -13.92 -4.19 6.50
C GLN A 83 -13.03 -5.13 7.32
N VAL A 84 -11.70 -4.96 7.24
CA VAL A 84 -10.75 -5.74 8.02
C VAL A 84 -10.99 -5.53 9.51
N GLN A 85 -11.16 -4.29 9.97
CA GLN A 85 -11.44 -4.00 11.38
C GLN A 85 -12.74 -4.66 11.86
N ARG A 86 -13.79 -4.68 11.04
CA ARG A 86 -15.05 -5.36 11.38
C ARG A 86 -14.89 -6.87 11.48
N MET A 87 -14.24 -7.50 10.50
CA MET A 87 -13.98 -8.95 10.52
C MET A 87 -13.07 -9.36 11.67
N VAL A 88 -11.98 -8.62 11.87
CA VAL A 88 -10.98 -8.92 12.91
C VAL A 88 -11.52 -8.63 14.32
N ALA A 89 -12.53 -7.76 14.48
CA ALA A 89 -13.19 -7.52 15.76
C ALA A 89 -14.25 -8.58 16.11
N GLU A 90 -14.65 -9.44 15.17
CA GLU A 90 -15.67 -10.47 15.41
C GLU A 90 -15.09 -11.61 16.27
N TYR A 91 -15.60 -11.75 17.49
CA TYR A 91 -15.29 -12.89 18.36
C TYR A 91 -16.13 -14.10 17.93
N PRO A 92 -15.58 -15.32 17.78
CA PRO A 92 -14.28 -15.80 18.29
C PRO A 92 -13.13 -15.78 17.27
N PHE A 93 -13.36 -15.31 16.05
CA PHE A 93 -12.37 -15.28 14.96
C PHE A 93 -11.14 -14.43 15.31
N SER A 94 -11.33 -13.35 16.05
CA SER A 94 -10.26 -12.49 16.58
C SER A 94 -9.23 -13.25 17.43
N SER A 95 -9.69 -14.21 18.25
CA SER A 95 -8.82 -15.04 19.09
C SER A 95 -8.00 -16.01 18.23
N TYR A 96 -8.65 -16.64 17.25
CA TYR A 96 -7.98 -17.53 16.30
C TYR A 96 -6.85 -16.82 15.53
N LEU A 97 -7.10 -15.59 15.05
CA LEU A 97 -6.08 -14.79 14.37
C LEU A 97 -4.92 -14.38 15.29
N ARG A 98 -5.17 -14.21 16.59
CA ARG A 98 -4.14 -13.89 17.58
C ARG A 98 -3.27 -15.11 17.88
N ASP A 99 -3.87 -16.29 17.98
CA ASP A 99 -3.16 -17.56 18.19
C ASP A 99 -2.23 -17.89 17.01
N GLU A 100 -2.67 -17.60 15.79
CA GLU A 100 -1.87 -17.75 14.56
C GLU A 100 -0.85 -16.61 14.34
N LYS A 101 -0.78 -15.61 15.22
CA LYS A 101 0.11 -14.42 15.11
C LYS A 101 -0.10 -13.61 13.81
N LEU A 102 -1.30 -13.66 13.23
CA LEU A 102 -1.63 -12.95 11.99
C LEU A 102 -2.39 -11.64 12.24
N PHE A 103 -2.98 -11.49 13.43
CA PHE A 103 -3.80 -10.34 13.83
C PHE A 103 -3.13 -8.98 13.53
N ASP A 104 -1.89 -8.80 13.98
CA ASP A 104 -1.17 -7.52 13.82
C ASP A 104 -0.81 -7.22 12.36
N GLN A 105 -0.55 -8.25 11.55
CA GLN A 105 -0.25 -8.08 10.13
C GLN A 105 -1.47 -7.58 9.35
N PHE A 106 -2.65 -8.14 9.63
CA PHE A 106 -3.90 -7.74 8.98
C PHE A 106 -4.32 -6.30 9.36
N LEU A 107 -4.00 -5.82 10.56
CA LEU A 107 -4.24 -4.44 10.98
C LEU A 107 -3.22 -3.44 10.40
N PHE A 108 -1.96 -3.85 10.30
CA PHE A 108 -0.87 -2.97 9.88
C PHE A 108 -0.87 -2.64 8.38
N TRP A 109 -0.99 -3.67 7.52
CA TRP A 109 -0.86 -3.49 6.06
C TRP A 109 -1.84 -2.49 5.44
N PRO A 110 -3.13 -2.47 5.82
CA PRO A 110 -4.07 -1.47 5.35
C PRO A 110 -3.67 -0.05 5.73
N GLN A 111 -3.23 0.17 6.98
CA GLN A 111 -2.79 1.47 7.49
C GLN A 111 -1.51 1.95 6.79
N PHE A 112 -0.55 1.05 6.59
CA PHE A 112 0.69 1.36 5.87
C PHE A 112 0.43 1.72 4.40
N THR A 113 -0.49 1.02 3.74
CA THR A 113 -0.86 1.30 2.35
C THR A 113 -1.55 2.66 2.22
N LEU A 114 -2.41 3.01 3.17
CA LEU A 114 -3.04 4.34 3.24
C LEU A 114 -1.99 5.46 3.42
N LEU A 115 -1.01 5.26 4.31
CA LEU A 115 0.09 6.23 4.49
C LEU A 115 0.89 6.44 3.20
N LEU A 116 1.15 5.38 2.43
CA LEU A 116 1.81 5.50 1.13
C LEU A 116 0.98 6.29 0.11
N GLN A 117 -0.34 6.12 0.11
CA GLN A 117 -1.25 6.87 -0.77
C GLN A 117 -1.31 8.35 -0.41
N ILE A 118 -1.35 8.67 0.89
CA ILE A 118 -1.27 10.06 1.37
C ILE A 118 0.08 10.67 0.98
N ALA A 119 1.18 9.92 1.15
CA ALA A 119 2.51 10.38 0.76
C ALA A 119 2.61 10.64 -0.75
N LEU A 120 2.01 9.80 -1.59
CA LEU A 120 1.90 10.04 -3.04
C LEU A 120 1.13 11.32 -3.33
N LEU A 121 -0.04 11.52 -2.72
CA LEU A 121 -0.85 12.72 -2.95
C LEU A 121 -0.09 14.01 -2.56
N LEU A 122 0.61 13.99 -1.43
CA LEU A 122 1.48 15.10 -1.00
C LEU A 122 2.66 15.31 -1.96
N ALA A 123 3.25 14.22 -2.46
CA ALA A 123 4.33 14.28 -3.45
C ALA A 123 3.83 14.90 -4.77
N SER A 124 2.72 14.43 -5.33
CA SER A 124 2.15 14.96 -6.57
C SER A 124 1.77 16.45 -6.42
N ALA A 125 1.19 16.84 -5.28
CA ALA A 125 0.90 18.25 -4.98
C ALA A 125 2.17 19.11 -4.87
N GLY A 126 3.21 18.60 -4.20
CA GLY A 126 4.51 19.25 -4.08
C GLY A 126 5.21 19.39 -5.43
N MET A 127 5.17 18.35 -6.27
CA MET A 127 5.71 18.38 -7.62
C MET A 127 4.97 19.39 -8.49
N ALA A 128 3.63 19.45 -8.41
CA ALA A 128 2.85 20.46 -9.12
C ALA A 128 3.23 21.89 -8.69
N ALA A 129 3.46 22.12 -7.39
CA ALA A 129 3.96 23.41 -6.92
C ALA A 129 5.37 23.73 -7.46
N LEU A 130 6.28 22.74 -7.49
CA LEU A 130 7.62 22.90 -8.04
C LEU A 130 7.60 23.26 -9.54
N THR A 131 6.73 22.63 -10.33
CA THR A 131 6.58 22.96 -11.76
C THR A 131 6.10 24.39 -12.00
N ARG A 132 5.44 25.03 -11.01
CA ARG A 132 5.01 26.44 -11.08
C ARG A 132 6.07 27.42 -10.61
N LEU A 133 6.98 26.99 -9.74
CA LEU A 133 8.04 27.82 -9.19
C LEU A 133 9.30 27.81 -10.05
N PHE A 134 9.57 26.72 -10.76
CA PHE A 134 10.76 26.53 -11.59
C PHE A 134 10.37 26.26 -13.04
N ASP A 135 10.64 27.23 -13.92
CA ASP A 135 10.29 27.19 -15.34
C ASP A 135 11.38 26.44 -16.14
N CYS A 136 11.53 25.14 -15.85
CA CYS A 136 12.53 24.30 -16.50
C CYS A 136 11.89 23.04 -17.09
N ASP A 137 11.75 23.01 -18.42
CA ASP A 137 11.14 21.91 -19.18
C ASP A 137 11.73 20.53 -18.84
N TYR A 138 13.05 20.48 -18.63
CA TYR A 138 13.73 19.23 -18.28
C TYR A 138 13.37 18.77 -16.87
N LEU A 139 13.27 19.68 -15.90
CA LEU A 139 12.87 19.35 -14.54
C LEU A 139 11.43 18.80 -14.53
N ASN A 140 10.53 19.45 -15.29
CA ASN A 140 9.13 19.05 -15.38
C ASN A 140 8.95 17.62 -15.91
N GLN A 141 9.74 17.21 -16.90
CA GLN A 141 9.74 15.83 -17.41
C GLN A 141 10.15 14.82 -16.35
N TYR A 142 11.23 15.09 -15.61
CA TYR A 142 11.67 14.19 -14.54
C TYR A 142 10.63 14.10 -13.43
N LEU A 143 9.99 15.21 -13.06
CA LEU A 143 8.95 15.22 -12.02
C LEU A 143 7.75 14.34 -12.40
N ILE A 144 7.22 14.47 -13.62
CA ILE A 144 6.11 13.62 -14.10
C ILE A 144 6.49 12.14 -14.04
N VAL A 145 7.69 11.82 -14.52
CA VAL A 145 8.16 10.44 -14.65
C VAL A 145 8.38 9.79 -13.28
N VAL A 146 8.88 10.56 -12.32
CA VAL A 146 8.97 10.12 -10.92
C VAL A 146 7.58 9.92 -10.32
N ASP A 147 6.64 10.84 -10.56
CA ASP A 147 5.27 10.74 -10.04
C ASP A 147 4.52 9.52 -10.59
N VAL A 148 4.68 9.22 -11.89
CA VAL A 148 4.17 7.98 -12.51
C VAL A 148 4.83 6.74 -11.89
N GLY A 149 6.13 6.77 -11.65
CA GLY A 149 6.84 5.68 -10.96
C GLY A 149 6.30 5.43 -9.54
N LEU A 150 6.09 6.50 -8.78
CA LEU A 150 5.48 6.43 -7.44
C LEU A 150 4.04 5.91 -7.51
N LEU A 151 3.26 6.35 -8.49
CA LEU A 151 1.90 5.85 -8.72
C LEU A 151 1.90 4.34 -8.96
N ILE A 152 2.76 3.83 -9.85
CA ILE A 152 2.89 2.39 -10.11
C ILE A 152 3.24 1.65 -8.82
N TYR A 153 4.19 2.17 -8.03
CA TYR A 153 4.56 1.56 -6.76
C TYR A 153 3.35 1.48 -5.81
N VAL A 154 2.60 2.57 -5.66
CA VAL A 154 1.38 2.59 -4.83
C VAL A 154 0.33 1.62 -5.36
N CYS A 155 0.09 1.56 -6.68
CA CYS A 155 -0.81 0.57 -7.30
C CYS A 155 -0.46 -0.87 -6.90
N THR A 156 0.82 -1.24 -6.92
CA THR A 156 1.23 -2.60 -6.53
C THR A 156 0.97 -2.90 -5.06
N LYS A 157 1.03 -1.89 -4.18
CA LYS A 157 0.71 -2.04 -2.76
C LYS A 157 -0.79 -2.13 -2.53
N THR A 158 -1.58 -1.29 -3.21
CA THR A 158 -3.04 -1.37 -3.20
C THR A 158 -3.53 -2.74 -3.69
N TRP A 159 -2.90 -3.30 -4.73
CA TRP A 159 -3.23 -4.65 -5.20
C TRP A 159 -2.97 -5.72 -4.13
N LYS A 160 -1.83 -5.65 -3.43
CA LYS A 160 -1.51 -6.55 -2.32
C LYS A 160 -2.47 -6.42 -1.15
N LEU A 161 -3.03 -5.23 -0.93
CA LEU A 161 -4.06 -5.00 0.07
C LEU A 161 -5.36 -5.76 -0.27
N VAL A 162 -5.77 -5.76 -1.54
CA VAL A 162 -6.92 -6.54 -2.02
C VAL A 162 -6.66 -8.05 -1.88
N ASP A 163 -5.43 -8.51 -2.18
CA ASP A 163 -5.07 -9.92 -1.98
C ASP A 163 -5.06 -10.32 -0.49
N LEU A 164 -4.60 -9.43 0.39
CA LEU A 164 -4.65 -9.64 1.84
C LEU A 164 -6.09 -9.76 2.36
N MET A 165 -7.02 -8.98 1.81
CA MET A 165 -8.45 -9.16 2.07
C MET A 165 -8.93 -10.55 1.66
N ARG A 166 -8.55 -11.04 0.48
CA ARG A 166 -8.89 -12.39 0.02
C ARG A 166 -8.32 -13.47 0.95
N GLN A 167 -7.09 -13.31 1.44
CA GLN A 167 -6.48 -14.21 2.42
C GLN A 167 -7.24 -14.19 3.75
N LEU A 168 -7.64 -13.01 4.23
CA LEU A 168 -8.44 -12.88 5.45
C LEU A 168 -9.79 -13.60 5.31
N THR A 169 -10.48 -13.44 4.17
CA THR A 169 -11.73 -14.17 3.87
C THR A 169 -11.52 -15.68 3.87
N TRP A 170 -10.41 -16.17 3.30
CA TRP A 170 -10.09 -17.59 3.31
C TRP A 170 -9.87 -18.14 4.73
N HIS A 171 -9.15 -17.43 5.59
CA HIS A 171 -9.01 -17.81 7.00
C HIS A 171 -10.35 -17.79 7.75
N TYR A 172 -11.23 -16.85 7.44
CA TYR A 172 -12.58 -16.78 8.00
C TYR A 172 -13.43 -17.99 7.58
N GLU A 173 -13.38 -18.39 6.32
CA GLU A 173 -14.06 -19.60 5.82
C GLU A 173 -13.53 -20.88 6.46
N GLN A 174 -12.20 -21.00 6.60
CA GLN A 174 -11.57 -22.14 7.29
C GLN A 174 -12.02 -22.24 8.75
N TYR A 175 -12.02 -21.11 9.47
CA TYR A 175 -12.51 -21.05 10.84
C TYR A 175 -13.97 -21.51 10.93
N ASN A 176 -14.84 -21.01 10.06
CA ASN A 176 -16.26 -21.41 10.02
C ASN A 176 -16.45 -22.90 9.72
N ARG A 177 -15.60 -23.49 8.87
CA ARG A 177 -15.63 -24.92 8.60
C ARG A 177 -15.25 -25.73 9.83
N LEU A 178 -14.13 -25.40 10.47
CA LEU A 178 -13.66 -26.07 11.69
C LEU A 178 -14.68 -25.94 12.83
N TYR A 179 -15.31 -24.77 12.95
CA TYR A 179 -16.35 -24.53 13.95
C TYR A 179 -17.59 -25.41 13.72
N LYS A 180 -18.03 -25.58 12.46
CA LYS A 180 -19.14 -26.48 12.10
C LYS A 180 -18.80 -27.96 12.33
N GLU A 181 -17.58 -28.38 12.00
CA GLU A 181 -17.09 -29.74 12.28
C GLU A 181 -17.05 -30.02 13.79
N TYR A 182 -16.62 -29.05 14.60
CA TYR A 182 -16.65 -29.15 16.06
C TYR A 182 -18.07 -29.24 16.64
N GLN A 183 -19.02 -28.46 16.11
CA GLN A 183 -20.41 -28.53 16.56
C GLN A 183 -21.09 -29.85 16.18
N SER A 184 -20.89 -30.34 14.96
CA SER A 184 -21.45 -31.62 14.51
C SER A 184 -20.87 -32.81 15.31
N GLY A 185 -19.56 -32.84 15.56
CA GLY A 185 -18.94 -33.88 16.39
C GLY A 185 -19.42 -33.90 17.86
N LYS A 186 -19.84 -32.75 18.41
CA LYS A 186 -20.50 -32.70 19.73
C LYS A 186 -21.92 -33.24 19.73
N THR A 187 -22.59 -33.25 18.59
CA THR A 187 -23.99 -33.69 18.48
C THR A 187 -24.09 -35.21 18.35
N GLU A 188 -23.02 -35.88 17.88
CA GLU A 188 -22.94 -37.35 17.81
C GLU A 188 -22.49 -38.00 19.12
N GLN A 189 -21.95 -37.22 20.07
CA GLN A 189 -21.51 -37.69 21.39
C GLN A 189 -22.52 -37.42 22.52
N ALA A 190 -23.66 -36.81 22.21
CA ALA A 190 -24.76 -36.54 23.14
C ALA A 190 -25.94 -37.47 22.85
#